data_AF-A0A4R9I7W4-F1
#
_entry.id   AF-A0A4R9I7W4-F1
#
_cell.length_a   1.000
_cell.length_b   1.000
_cell.length_c   1.000
_cell.angle_alpha   90.00
_cell.angle_beta   90.00
_cell.angle_gamma   90.00
#
_symmetry.space_group_name_H-M   'P 1'
#
loop_
_entity.id
_entity.type
_entity.pdbx_description
1 polymer ?
#
loop_
_entity_poly.entity_id
_entity_poly.type
_entity_poly.pdbx_seq_one_letter_code
_entity_poly.pdbx_strand_id
1 'polypeptide(L)'
;MKYWILLFIVFCASLSAETYEEEVNRSIESIRTIKNSEDKKEIEEFNSLMDANWKKFSEKKSVSIPIIQTKLKEELISKSPSQMLLLDLSWYLAVSNPNKEQIDLIAKTFETIDFRNPTIVQNTQQYFRLALFLSEKQIPGFLTLIDQRFLQNESRSFFIPQHITMVDAHAQRTHLYGIYGNQSVPHLINLLKTEKDTKLRQSITSILRRICTPDCANDIYEMLEKEQDHTTFVNGTYILLDNSGPIGRELYLKLKPKSLSKETDDYFFSEKMYVKNQSYNFFIEKMKKKYGESSNNFSDSKLLAEIDKMIQNQGATQTIHPLDFFSNSVEKQILIDKLIEARRKCFLRINRHGMEDIDINNFILNTIYYKDQITNDTI
;
A
#
# COMPACT_ATOMS: atom_id res chain seq x y z
N MET A 1 6.20 -58.01 -69.85
CA MET A 1 6.98 -56.93 -69.19
C MET A 1 6.13 -56.36 -68.06
N LYS A 2 6.62 -56.46 -66.82
CA LYS A 2 5.94 -56.05 -65.58
C LYS A 2 6.05 -54.52 -65.42
N TYR A 3 4.93 -53.83 -65.25
CA TYR A 3 4.91 -52.45 -64.75
C TYR A 3 4.65 -52.47 -63.25
N TRP A 4 5.64 -52.02 -62.48
CA TRP A 4 5.51 -51.65 -61.08
C TRP A 4 4.91 -50.25 -61.00
N ILE A 5 3.73 -50.13 -60.39
CA ILE A 5 3.18 -48.84 -59.96
C ILE A 5 3.57 -48.67 -58.49
N LEU A 6 4.57 -47.81 -58.24
CA LEU A 6 4.87 -47.30 -56.91
C LEU A 6 3.80 -46.26 -56.55
N LEU A 7 2.98 -46.57 -55.56
CA LEU A 7 2.01 -45.65 -54.97
C LEU A 7 2.74 -44.79 -53.93
N PHE A 8 3.07 -43.56 -54.32
CA PHE A 8 3.58 -42.54 -53.41
C PHE A 8 2.41 -42.01 -52.57
N ILE A 9 2.25 -42.52 -51.35
CA ILE A 9 1.37 -41.91 -50.34
C ILE A 9 2.12 -40.71 -49.79
N VAL A 10 1.85 -39.53 -50.36
CA VAL A 10 2.25 -38.25 -49.78
C VAL A 10 1.33 -38.01 -48.59
N PHE A 11 1.84 -38.27 -47.38
CA PHE A 11 1.24 -37.74 -46.15
C PHE A 11 1.44 -36.22 -46.15
N CYS A 12 0.46 -35.49 -46.68
CA CYS A 12 0.32 -34.06 -46.40
C CYS A 12 -0.08 -33.91 -44.94
N ALA A 13 0.90 -33.88 -44.03
CA ALA A 13 0.69 -33.28 -42.73
C ALA A 13 0.36 -31.81 -42.98
N SER A 14 -0.89 -31.43 -42.76
CA SER A 14 -1.32 -30.04 -42.73
C SER A 14 -0.54 -29.32 -41.63
N LEU A 15 0.51 -28.60 -42.01
CA LEU A 15 1.07 -27.50 -41.23
C LEU A 15 0.01 -26.40 -41.18
N SER A 16 -1.01 -26.57 -40.35
CA SER A 16 -1.86 -25.47 -39.94
C SER A 16 -1.00 -24.54 -39.09
N ALA A 17 -0.90 -23.28 -39.48
CA ALA A 17 -0.30 -22.26 -38.64
C ALA A 17 -1.06 -22.25 -37.31
N GLU A 18 -0.32 -22.33 -36.20
CA GLU A 18 -0.88 -22.30 -34.86
C GLU A 18 -1.73 -21.05 -34.69
N THR A 19 -2.94 -21.20 -34.14
CA THR A 19 -3.81 -20.05 -33.92
C THR A 19 -3.26 -19.22 -32.75
N TYR A 20 -3.55 -17.91 -32.74
CA TYR A 20 -3.11 -17.06 -31.63
C TYR A 20 -3.68 -17.54 -30.28
N GLU A 21 -4.89 -18.09 -30.28
CA GLU A 21 -5.53 -18.71 -29.14
C GLU A 21 -4.74 -19.93 -28.62
N GLU A 22 -4.22 -20.78 -29.52
CA GLU A 22 -3.34 -21.90 -29.17
C GLU A 22 -2.02 -21.41 -28.57
N GLU A 23 -1.42 -20.37 -29.15
CA GLU A 23 -0.20 -19.75 -28.62
C GLU A 23 -0.41 -19.19 -27.20
N VAL A 24 -1.53 -18.49 -26.96
CA VAL A 24 -1.88 -17.97 -25.63
C VAL A 24 -2.06 -19.11 -24.62
N ASN A 25 -2.77 -20.17 -25.00
CA ASN A 25 -2.94 -21.33 -24.12
C ASN A 25 -1.60 -21.99 -23.80
N ARG A 26 -0.71 -22.15 -24.78
CA ARG A 26 0.65 -22.68 -24.55
C ARG A 26 1.45 -21.79 -23.62
N SER A 27 1.39 -20.48 -23.79
CA SER A 27 2.02 -19.52 -22.87
C SER A 27 1.49 -19.66 -21.45
N ILE A 28 0.18 -19.80 -21.26
CA ILE A 28 -0.43 -20.03 -19.93
C ILE A 28 0.06 -21.34 -19.31
N GLU A 29 0.03 -22.44 -20.08
CA GLU A 29 0.46 -23.75 -19.56
C GLU A 29 1.96 -23.77 -19.22
N SER A 30 2.78 -22.97 -19.90
CA SER A 30 4.21 -22.85 -19.57
C SER A 30 4.44 -22.29 -18.16
N ILE A 31 3.53 -21.47 -17.62
CA ILE A 31 3.62 -20.93 -16.25
C ILE A 31 3.59 -22.05 -15.21
N ARG A 32 2.89 -23.16 -15.47
CA ARG A 32 2.83 -24.31 -14.55
C ARG A 32 4.18 -25.01 -14.38
N THR A 33 5.12 -24.80 -15.30
CA THR A 33 6.45 -25.41 -15.23
C THR A 33 7.36 -24.69 -14.22
N ILE A 34 7.01 -23.47 -13.83
CA ILE A 34 7.78 -22.65 -12.88
C ILE A 34 7.65 -23.26 -11.48
N LYS A 35 8.79 -23.57 -10.90
CA LYS A 35 8.91 -24.14 -9.55
C LYS A 35 9.85 -23.28 -8.71
N ASN A 36 9.75 -23.46 -7.41
CA ASN A 36 10.68 -22.86 -6.47
C ASN A 36 12.12 -23.35 -6.76
N SER A 37 13.03 -22.43 -7.10
CA SER A 37 14.45 -22.73 -7.34
C SER A 37 15.38 -21.76 -6.60
N GLU A 38 16.53 -22.25 -6.15
CA GLU A 38 17.60 -21.41 -5.59
C GLU A 38 18.70 -21.12 -6.62
N ASP A 39 18.66 -21.76 -7.79
CA ASP A 39 19.61 -21.54 -8.88
C ASP A 39 19.29 -20.22 -9.59
N LYS A 40 20.26 -19.31 -9.62
CA LYS A 40 20.14 -18.01 -10.29
C LYS A 40 19.82 -18.15 -11.76
N LYS A 41 20.38 -19.14 -12.44
CA LYS A 41 20.17 -19.34 -13.88
C LYS A 41 18.74 -19.79 -14.14
N GLU A 42 18.21 -20.71 -13.34
CA GLU A 42 16.81 -21.14 -13.44
C GLU A 42 15.86 -19.97 -13.15
N ILE A 43 16.16 -19.12 -12.16
CA ILE A 43 15.39 -17.90 -11.87
C ILE A 43 15.39 -16.94 -13.06
N GLU A 44 16.54 -16.71 -13.71
CA GLU A 44 16.66 -15.86 -14.91
C GLU A 44 15.87 -16.43 -16.10
N GLU A 45 15.91 -17.74 -16.31
CA GLU A 45 15.12 -18.44 -17.32
C GLU A 45 13.61 -18.31 -17.06
N PHE A 46 13.18 -18.46 -15.80
CA PHE A 46 11.78 -18.26 -15.41
C PHE A 46 11.31 -16.81 -15.62
N ASN A 47 12.12 -15.82 -15.23
CA ASN A 47 11.79 -14.41 -15.47
C ASN A 47 11.65 -14.12 -16.96
N SER A 48 12.56 -14.65 -17.79
CA SER A 48 12.52 -14.49 -19.25
C SER A 48 11.28 -15.15 -19.86
N LEU A 49 10.88 -16.33 -19.37
CA LEU A 49 9.66 -17.03 -19.80
C LEU A 49 8.41 -16.20 -19.47
N MET A 50 8.35 -15.64 -18.27
CA MET A 50 7.24 -14.80 -17.81
C MET A 50 7.09 -13.54 -18.64
N ASP A 51 8.20 -12.85 -18.92
CA ASP A 51 8.23 -11.67 -19.80
C ASP A 51 7.76 -12.01 -21.22
N ALA A 52 8.18 -13.15 -21.77
CA ALA A 52 7.75 -13.62 -23.08
C ALA A 52 6.24 -13.91 -23.12
N ASN A 53 5.71 -14.57 -22.09
CA ASN A 53 4.27 -14.82 -21.96
C ASN A 53 3.47 -13.52 -21.86
N TRP A 54 3.92 -12.56 -21.05
CA TRP A 54 3.28 -11.26 -20.90
C TRP A 54 3.28 -10.44 -22.19
N LYS A 55 4.39 -10.49 -22.93
CA LYS A 55 4.47 -9.90 -24.27
C LYS A 55 3.43 -10.53 -25.19
N LYS A 56 3.36 -11.87 -25.22
CA LYS A 56 2.38 -12.62 -26.02
C LYS A 56 0.95 -12.21 -25.67
N PHE A 57 0.58 -12.18 -24.39
CA PHE A 57 -0.75 -11.75 -23.95
C PHE A 57 -1.09 -10.32 -24.39
N SER A 58 -0.08 -9.44 -24.43
CA SER A 58 -0.26 -8.03 -24.75
C SER A 58 -0.42 -7.73 -26.25
N GLU A 59 -0.01 -8.65 -27.13
CA GLU A 59 -0.15 -8.51 -28.59
C GLU A 59 -1.61 -8.35 -29.02
N LYS A 60 -2.54 -9.11 -28.42
CA LYS A 60 -3.98 -9.04 -28.74
C LYS A 60 -4.84 -9.27 -27.49
N LYS A 61 -4.86 -8.25 -26.63
CA LYS A 61 -5.60 -8.24 -25.35
C LYS A 61 -7.08 -8.64 -25.46
N SER A 62 -7.75 -8.29 -26.56
CA SER A 62 -9.15 -8.65 -26.81
C SER A 62 -9.39 -10.15 -26.91
N VAL A 63 -8.36 -10.95 -27.20
CA VAL A 63 -8.41 -12.41 -27.26
C VAL A 63 -7.78 -13.04 -26.01
N SER A 64 -6.62 -12.55 -25.56
CA SER A 64 -5.90 -13.16 -24.44
C SER A 64 -6.61 -12.98 -23.10
N ILE A 65 -7.23 -11.82 -22.83
CA ILE A 65 -7.91 -11.55 -21.55
C ILE A 65 -9.07 -12.53 -21.30
N PRO A 66 -10.02 -12.76 -22.24
CA PRO A 66 -11.07 -13.76 -22.05
C PRO A 66 -10.54 -15.18 -21.77
N ILE A 67 -9.44 -15.58 -22.43
CA ILE A 67 -8.80 -16.88 -22.21
C ILE A 67 -8.22 -16.94 -20.79
N ILE A 68 -7.50 -15.90 -20.37
CA ILE A 68 -6.93 -15.78 -19.02
C ILE A 68 -8.03 -15.85 -17.95
N GLN A 69 -9.14 -15.14 -18.13
CA GLN A 69 -10.27 -15.19 -17.21
C GLN A 69 -10.86 -16.61 -17.10
N THR A 70 -10.98 -17.30 -18.23
CA THR A 70 -11.47 -18.69 -18.26
C THR A 70 -10.51 -19.61 -17.52
N LYS A 71 -9.20 -19.49 -17.78
CA LYS A 71 -8.16 -20.29 -17.11
C LYS A 71 -8.10 -20.05 -15.61
N LEU A 72 -8.24 -18.81 -15.15
CA LEU A 72 -8.35 -18.51 -13.71
C LEU A 72 -9.60 -19.14 -13.09
N LYS A 73 -10.76 -19.06 -13.75
CA LYS A 73 -12.00 -19.69 -13.28
C LYS A 73 -11.86 -21.23 -13.20
N GLU A 74 -11.20 -21.85 -14.18
CA GLU A 74 -10.86 -23.28 -14.17
C GLU A 74 -9.92 -23.64 -13.01
N GLU A 75 -8.90 -22.81 -12.76
CA GLU A 75 -7.93 -23.06 -11.70
C GLU A 75 -8.56 -22.94 -10.30
N LEU A 76 -9.47 -22.00 -10.12
CA LEU A 76 -10.22 -21.79 -8.87
C LEU A 76 -11.08 -23.00 -8.46
N ILE A 77 -11.53 -23.82 -9.42
CA ILE A 77 -12.31 -25.04 -9.14
C ILE A 77 -11.45 -26.31 -9.14
N SER A 78 -10.16 -26.19 -9.45
CA SER A 78 -9.22 -27.30 -9.45
C SER A 78 -8.98 -27.83 -8.03
N LYS A 79 -8.80 -29.15 -7.91
CA LYS A 79 -8.41 -29.78 -6.63
C LYS A 79 -6.98 -29.43 -6.20
N SER A 80 -6.13 -29.04 -7.15
CA SER A 80 -4.73 -28.71 -6.92
C SER A 80 -4.34 -27.50 -7.76
N PRO A 81 -4.77 -26.28 -7.37
CA PRO A 81 -4.47 -25.08 -8.13
C PRO A 81 -2.96 -24.77 -8.15
N SER A 82 -2.45 -24.44 -9.33
CA SER A 82 -1.13 -23.91 -9.59
C SER A 82 -1.03 -22.50 -9.02
N GLN A 83 -0.31 -22.37 -7.91
CA GLN A 83 -0.15 -21.11 -7.19
C GLN A 83 0.51 -20.02 -8.05
N MET A 84 1.49 -20.40 -8.88
CA MET A 84 2.14 -19.45 -9.80
C MET A 84 1.20 -18.97 -10.89
N LEU A 85 0.37 -19.85 -11.46
CA LEU A 85 -0.60 -19.48 -12.48
C LEU A 85 -1.65 -18.52 -11.90
N LEU A 86 -2.17 -18.82 -10.70
CA LEU A 86 -3.09 -17.94 -9.98
C LEU A 86 -2.47 -16.56 -9.76
N LEU A 87 -1.23 -16.50 -9.25
CA LEU A 87 -0.53 -15.25 -8.98
C LEU A 87 -0.26 -14.45 -10.26
N ASP A 88 0.34 -15.08 -11.27
CA ASP A 88 0.82 -14.37 -12.44
C ASP A 88 -0.32 -13.82 -13.29
N LEU A 89 -1.29 -14.67 -13.62
CA LEU A 89 -2.42 -14.27 -14.44
C LEU A 89 -3.28 -13.22 -13.75
N SER A 90 -3.44 -13.32 -12.42
CA SER A 90 -4.12 -12.28 -11.63
C SER A 90 -3.37 -10.96 -11.67
N TRP A 91 -2.05 -10.99 -11.55
CA TRP A 91 -1.24 -9.79 -11.65
C TRP A 91 -1.29 -9.17 -13.05
N TYR A 92 -1.24 -9.99 -14.11
CA TYR A 92 -1.41 -9.54 -15.49
C TYR A 92 -2.76 -8.85 -15.70
N LEU A 93 -3.86 -9.43 -15.20
CA LEU A 93 -5.17 -8.80 -15.23
C LEU A 93 -5.20 -7.48 -14.45
N ALA A 94 -4.58 -7.44 -13.27
CA ALA A 94 -4.53 -6.25 -12.42
C ALA A 94 -3.88 -5.04 -13.12
N VAL A 95 -2.78 -5.27 -13.86
CA VAL A 95 -2.08 -4.21 -14.62
C VAL A 95 -2.68 -3.91 -15.99
N SER A 96 -3.72 -4.66 -16.40
CA SER A 96 -4.37 -4.53 -17.70
C SER A 96 -5.64 -3.67 -17.69
N ASN A 97 -5.79 -2.78 -16.71
CA ASN A 97 -6.97 -1.92 -16.50
C ASN A 97 -8.27 -2.73 -16.34
N PRO A 98 -8.37 -3.55 -15.28
CA PRO A 98 -9.47 -4.48 -15.14
C PRO A 98 -10.80 -3.77 -14.88
N ASN A 99 -11.87 -4.33 -15.44
CA ASN A 99 -13.24 -3.98 -15.09
C ASN A 99 -13.64 -4.61 -13.75
N LYS A 100 -14.87 -4.32 -13.27
CA LYS A 100 -15.35 -4.83 -11.99
C LYS A 100 -15.36 -6.38 -11.89
N GLU A 101 -15.84 -7.08 -12.92
CA GLU A 101 -15.85 -8.55 -12.91
C GLU A 101 -14.43 -9.13 -12.81
N GLN A 102 -13.47 -8.50 -13.49
CA GLN A 102 -12.06 -8.90 -13.43
C GLN A 102 -11.47 -8.64 -12.05
N ILE A 103 -11.80 -7.51 -11.41
CA ILE A 103 -11.39 -7.23 -10.03
C ILE A 103 -11.95 -8.29 -9.07
N ASP A 104 -13.22 -8.67 -9.22
CA ASP A 104 -13.84 -9.71 -8.39
C ASP A 104 -13.16 -11.09 -8.59
N LEU A 105 -12.78 -11.41 -9.84
CA LEU A 105 -12.03 -12.64 -10.15
C LEU A 105 -10.61 -12.62 -9.55
N ILE A 106 -9.92 -11.48 -9.64
CA ILE A 106 -8.60 -11.28 -9.04
C ILE A 106 -8.67 -11.45 -7.51
N ALA A 107 -9.69 -10.86 -6.86
CA ALA A 107 -9.89 -10.98 -5.43
C ALA A 107 -10.08 -12.45 -4.99
N LYS A 108 -10.97 -13.19 -5.67
CA LYS A 108 -11.18 -14.63 -5.42
C LYS A 108 -9.92 -15.47 -5.65
N THR A 109 -9.16 -15.11 -6.68
CA THR A 109 -7.87 -15.76 -6.95
C THR A 109 -6.89 -15.51 -5.83
N PHE A 110 -6.76 -14.26 -5.39
CA PHE A 110 -5.89 -13.90 -4.27
C PHE A 110 -6.28 -14.66 -2.99
N GLU A 111 -7.57 -14.78 -2.67
CA GLU A 111 -8.07 -15.58 -1.55
C GLU A 111 -7.64 -17.05 -1.62
N THR A 112 -7.56 -17.62 -2.82
CA THR A 112 -7.18 -19.02 -3.05
C THR A 112 -5.66 -19.24 -3.02
N ILE A 113 -4.86 -18.21 -3.26
CA ILE A 113 -3.40 -18.30 -3.19
C ILE A 113 -2.96 -18.63 -1.76
N ASP A 114 -2.23 -19.74 -1.61
CA ASP A 114 -1.52 -20.10 -0.39
C ASP A 114 -0.24 -19.26 -0.27
N PHE A 115 -0.30 -18.24 0.58
CA PHE A 115 0.81 -17.33 0.84
C PHE A 115 2.04 -17.99 1.50
N ARG A 116 1.90 -19.25 1.96
CA ARG A 116 3.01 -20.04 2.53
C ARG A 116 3.64 -20.98 1.50
N ASN A 117 3.06 -21.10 0.31
CA ASN A 117 3.62 -21.92 -0.74
C ASN A 117 5.01 -21.40 -1.15
N PRO A 118 6.05 -22.26 -1.26
CA PRO A 118 7.41 -21.82 -1.59
C PRO A 118 7.51 -20.96 -2.85
N THR A 119 6.75 -21.30 -3.90
CA THR A 119 6.73 -20.52 -5.14
C THR A 119 6.18 -19.11 -4.92
N ILE A 120 5.19 -18.93 -4.04
CA ILE A 120 4.65 -17.61 -3.69
C ILE A 120 5.63 -16.83 -2.82
N VAL A 121 6.30 -17.49 -1.87
CA VAL A 121 7.34 -16.88 -1.02
C VAL A 121 8.52 -16.37 -1.85
N GLN A 122 8.92 -17.09 -2.92
CA GLN A 122 9.92 -16.59 -3.87
C GLN A 122 9.42 -15.40 -4.68
N ASN A 123 8.14 -15.38 -5.04
CA ASN A 123 7.51 -14.30 -5.79
C ASN A 123 6.83 -13.25 -4.88
N THR A 124 7.37 -13.04 -3.68
CA THR A 124 6.77 -12.17 -2.65
C THR A 124 6.53 -10.74 -3.13
N GLN A 125 7.38 -10.21 -4.03
CA GLN A 125 7.20 -8.87 -4.59
C GLN A 125 5.93 -8.80 -5.45
N GLN A 126 5.69 -9.78 -6.32
CA GLN A 126 4.50 -9.83 -7.16
C GLN A 126 3.25 -10.04 -6.31
N TYR A 127 3.33 -10.95 -5.33
CA TYR A 127 2.23 -11.20 -4.38
C TYR A 127 1.86 -9.95 -3.58
N PHE A 128 2.86 -9.21 -3.07
CA PHE A 128 2.64 -7.94 -2.38
C PHE A 128 2.02 -6.89 -3.31
N ARG A 129 2.49 -6.76 -4.55
CA ARG A 129 1.93 -5.80 -5.52
C ARG A 129 0.48 -6.11 -5.88
N LEU A 130 0.13 -7.39 -5.97
CA LEU A 130 -1.25 -7.83 -6.16
C LEU A 130 -2.12 -7.46 -4.94
N ALA A 131 -1.60 -7.67 -3.73
CA ALA A 131 -2.28 -7.27 -2.50
C ALA A 131 -2.46 -5.74 -2.42
N LEU A 132 -1.45 -4.97 -2.83
CA LEU A 132 -1.49 -3.51 -2.85
C LEU A 132 -2.53 -2.98 -3.85
N PHE A 133 -2.64 -3.61 -5.02
CA PHE A 133 -3.69 -3.32 -5.99
C PHE A 133 -5.09 -3.56 -5.40
N LEU A 134 -5.33 -4.73 -4.79
CA LEU A 134 -6.62 -5.05 -4.18
C LEU A 134 -6.94 -4.14 -3.00
N SER A 135 -5.93 -3.78 -2.22
CA SER A 135 -6.05 -2.82 -1.14
C SER A 135 -6.47 -1.43 -1.64
N GLU A 136 -5.88 -0.96 -2.76
CA GLU A 136 -6.28 0.29 -3.41
C GLU A 136 -7.75 0.28 -3.86
N LYS A 137 -8.24 -0.87 -4.31
CA LYS A 137 -9.65 -1.05 -4.71
C LYS A 137 -10.61 -1.20 -3.52
N GLN A 138 -10.09 -1.22 -2.29
CA GLN A 138 -10.88 -1.30 -1.06
C GLN A 138 -11.88 -2.47 -1.09
N ILE A 139 -11.42 -3.64 -1.52
CA ILE A 139 -12.28 -4.84 -1.63
C ILE A 139 -12.88 -5.17 -0.26
N PRO A 140 -14.22 -5.35 -0.14
CA PRO A 140 -14.85 -5.67 1.13
C PRO A 140 -14.24 -6.91 1.79
N GLY A 141 -13.94 -6.83 3.09
CA GLY A 141 -13.34 -7.92 3.86
C GLY A 141 -11.82 -8.11 3.66
N PHE A 142 -11.20 -7.36 2.74
CA PHE A 142 -9.78 -7.51 2.42
C PHE A 142 -8.84 -7.16 3.57
N LEU A 143 -9.27 -6.28 4.50
CA LEU A 143 -8.52 -6.01 5.73
C LEU A 143 -8.24 -7.28 6.55
N THR A 144 -9.20 -8.22 6.61
CA THR A 144 -9.01 -9.51 7.29
C THR A 144 -7.93 -10.35 6.62
N LEU A 145 -7.84 -10.28 5.28
CA LEU A 145 -6.79 -10.96 4.53
C LEU A 145 -5.43 -10.28 4.76
N ILE A 146 -5.37 -8.95 4.85
CA ILE A 146 -4.16 -8.22 5.23
C ILE A 146 -3.71 -8.65 6.63
N ASP A 147 -4.65 -8.74 7.59
CA ASP A 147 -4.37 -9.19 8.95
C ASP A 147 -3.69 -10.57 8.94
N GLN A 148 -4.36 -11.53 8.29
CA GLN A 148 -3.91 -12.92 8.24
C GLN A 148 -2.57 -13.07 7.52
N ARG A 149 -2.34 -12.37 6.42
CA ARG A 149 -1.22 -12.65 5.50
C ARG A 149 0.01 -11.79 5.71
N PHE A 150 -0.15 -10.59 6.26
CA PHE A 150 0.94 -9.60 6.38
C PHE A 150 1.12 -9.06 7.80
N LEU A 151 0.03 -8.93 8.57
CA LEU A 151 0.13 -8.38 9.93
C LEU A 151 0.55 -9.46 10.94
N GLN A 152 -0.14 -10.60 10.93
CA GLN A 152 0.09 -11.73 11.85
C GLN A 152 1.20 -12.67 11.39
N ASN A 153 1.55 -12.64 10.11
CA ASN A 153 2.60 -13.47 9.53
C ASN A 153 3.64 -12.56 8.86
N GLU A 154 4.91 -12.69 9.26
CA GLU A 154 5.99 -11.91 8.65
C GLU A 154 6.21 -12.34 7.20
N SER A 155 5.93 -11.43 6.27
CA SER A 155 6.21 -11.62 4.86
C SER A 155 7.71 -11.45 4.57
N ARG A 156 8.22 -12.19 3.60
CA ARG A 156 9.63 -12.08 3.19
C ARG A 156 9.91 -10.68 2.63
N SER A 157 11.03 -10.09 3.04
CA SER A 157 11.49 -8.82 2.49
C SER A 157 11.97 -8.98 1.04
N PHE A 158 11.81 -7.94 0.23
CA PHE A 158 12.32 -7.92 -1.15
C PHE A 158 12.98 -6.59 -1.49
N PHE A 159 13.94 -6.63 -2.42
CA PHE A 159 14.65 -5.45 -2.89
C PHE A 159 14.04 -4.91 -4.17
N ILE A 160 13.88 -3.59 -4.27
CA ILE A 160 13.52 -2.92 -5.52
C ILE A 160 14.79 -2.20 -6.04
N PRO A 161 15.49 -2.76 -7.05
CA PRO A 161 16.76 -2.21 -7.54
C PRO A 161 16.65 -0.77 -8.02
N GLN A 162 15.55 -0.43 -8.72
CA GLN A 162 15.31 0.90 -9.30
C GLN A 162 15.22 2.00 -8.24
N HIS A 163 14.97 1.65 -6.98
CA HIS A 163 14.84 2.58 -5.87
C HIS A 163 15.87 2.36 -4.76
N ILE A 164 16.77 1.38 -4.93
CA ILE A 164 17.76 0.97 -3.92
C ILE A 164 17.08 0.83 -2.54
N THR A 165 15.91 0.21 -2.51
CA THR A 165 15.05 0.15 -1.32
C THR A 165 14.72 -1.29 -0.99
N MET A 166 14.89 -1.65 0.28
CA MET A 166 14.41 -2.90 0.85
C MET A 166 13.00 -2.70 1.40
N VAL A 167 12.07 -3.57 1.01
CA VAL A 167 10.68 -3.53 1.45
C VAL A 167 10.48 -4.69 2.42
N ASP A 168 10.64 -4.40 3.70
CA ASP A 168 10.45 -5.38 4.78
C ASP A 168 8.96 -5.60 5.12
N ALA A 169 8.68 -6.55 6.01
CA ALA A 169 7.32 -6.84 6.47
C ALA A 169 6.62 -5.61 7.06
N HIS A 170 7.36 -4.66 7.66
CA HIS A 170 6.78 -3.44 8.21
C HIS A 170 6.37 -2.42 7.14
N ALA A 171 7.21 -2.22 6.13
CA ALA A 171 6.88 -1.43 4.98
C ALA A 171 5.65 -2.02 4.27
N GLN A 172 5.62 -3.34 4.05
CA GLN A 172 4.51 -4.00 3.37
C GLN A 172 3.16 -3.72 4.06
N ARG A 173 3.03 -4.03 5.35
CA ARG A 173 1.78 -3.75 6.10
C ARG A 173 1.42 -2.27 6.11
N THR A 174 2.41 -1.38 6.27
CA THR A 174 2.20 0.07 6.24
C THR A 174 1.59 0.53 4.92
N HIS A 175 2.13 0.05 3.79
CA HIS A 175 1.58 0.34 2.46
C HIS A 175 0.17 -0.23 2.27
N LEU A 176 -0.08 -1.47 2.70
CA LEU A 176 -1.38 -2.12 2.54
C LEU A 176 -2.50 -1.42 3.32
N TYR A 177 -2.33 -1.19 4.63
CA TYR A 177 -3.35 -0.46 5.41
C TYR A 177 -3.44 1.00 4.99
N GLY A 178 -2.32 1.62 4.63
CA GLY A 178 -2.28 3.00 4.17
C GLY A 178 -3.12 3.24 2.92
N ILE A 179 -2.96 2.42 1.87
CA ILE A 179 -3.71 2.60 0.62
C ILE A 179 -5.20 2.20 0.75
N TYR A 180 -5.52 1.25 1.65
CA TYR A 180 -6.91 0.85 1.92
C TYR A 180 -7.73 2.01 2.49
N GLY A 181 -7.09 2.96 3.18
CA GLY A 181 -7.69 4.25 3.52
C GLY A 181 -8.54 4.25 4.79
N ASN A 182 -9.68 4.95 4.74
CA ASN A 182 -10.48 5.37 5.92
C ASN A 182 -10.93 4.23 6.83
N GLN A 183 -11.18 3.03 6.30
CA GLN A 183 -11.58 1.86 7.08
C GLN A 183 -10.41 1.21 7.85
N SER A 184 -9.16 1.45 7.46
CA SER A 184 -7.99 0.86 8.13
C SER A 184 -7.80 1.35 9.55
N VAL A 185 -8.05 2.63 9.81
CA VAL A 185 -7.88 3.24 11.14
C VAL A 185 -8.81 2.60 12.18
N PRO A 186 -10.15 2.61 12.00
CA PRO A 186 -11.06 1.98 12.97
C PRO A 186 -10.81 0.46 13.09
N HIS A 187 -10.44 -0.22 12.01
CA HIS A 187 -10.08 -1.63 12.04
C HIS A 187 -8.86 -1.90 12.94
N LEU A 188 -7.77 -1.19 12.71
CA LEU A 188 -6.53 -1.32 13.50
C LEU A 188 -6.71 -0.89 14.95
N ILE A 189 -7.52 0.14 15.23
CA ILE A 189 -7.87 0.54 16.60
C ILE A 189 -8.63 -0.57 17.33
N ASN A 190 -9.60 -1.20 16.67
CA ASN A 190 -10.34 -2.32 17.26
C ASN A 190 -9.43 -3.52 17.55
N LEU A 191 -8.50 -3.84 16.65
CA LEU A 191 -7.47 -4.85 16.90
C LEU A 191 -6.60 -4.47 18.10
N LEU A 192 -6.09 -3.22 18.14
CA LEU A 192 -5.22 -2.75 19.21
C LEU A 192 -5.85 -2.82 20.61
N LYS A 193 -7.18 -2.64 20.72
CA LYS A 193 -7.90 -2.75 22.00
C LYS A 193 -7.90 -4.17 22.58
N THR A 194 -7.82 -5.19 21.72
CA THR A 194 -7.92 -6.60 22.13
C THR A 194 -6.57 -7.32 22.09
N GLU A 195 -5.61 -6.77 21.35
CA GLU A 195 -4.30 -7.39 21.15
C GLU A 195 -3.41 -7.32 22.39
N LYS A 196 -2.79 -8.46 22.71
CA LYS A 196 -1.88 -8.65 23.85
C LYS A 196 -0.43 -8.90 23.43
N ASP A 197 -0.18 -9.35 22.21
CA ASP A 197 1.16 -9.55 21.69
C ASP A 197 1.85 -8.19 21.48
N THR A 198 2.93 -7.96 22.22
CA THR A 198 3.68 -6.69 22.20
C THR A 198 4.20 -6.35 20.81
N LYS A 199 4.73 -7.31 20.04
CA LYS A 199 5.28 -7.04 18.69
C LYS A 199 4.16 -6.62 17.74
N LEU A 200 3.00 -7.25 17.86
CA LEU A 200 1.84 -6.91 17.05
C LEU A 200 1.26 -5.54 17.43
N ARG A 201 1.20 -5.19 18.73
CA ARG A 201 0.84 -3.84 19.19
C ARG A 201 1.81 -2.77 18.65
N GLN A 202 3.12 -3.01 18.72
CA GLN A 202 4.14 -2.14 18.15
C GLN A 202 3.96 -1.97 16.64
N SER A 203 3.67 -3.06 15.94
CA SER A 203 3.37 -3.08 14.52
C SER A 203 2.14 -2.22 14.17
N ILE A 204 1.02 -2.44 14.87
CA ILE A 204 -0.25 -1.71 14.68
C ILE A 204 -0.04 -0.21 14.94
N THR A 205 0.58 0.15 16.06
CA THR A 205 0.83 1.57 16.40
C THR A 205 1.80 2.24 15.42
N SER A 206 2.81 1.54 14.91
CA SER A 206 3.70 2.07 13.88
C SER A 206 3.00 2.32 12.53
N ILE A 207 1.99 1.52 12.19
CA ILE A 207 1.12 1.75 11.02
C ILE A 207 0.23 2.96 11.27
N LEU A 208 -0.48 2.98 12.42
CA LEU A 208 -1.37 4.07 12.82
C LEU A 208 -0.65 5.43 12.84
N ARG A 209 0.62 5.47 13.25
CA ARG A 209 1.48 6.68 13.18
C ARG A 209 1.51 7.34 11.79
N ARG A 210 1.21 6.62 10.71
CA ARG A 210 1.25 7.19 9.35
C ARG A 210 -0.11 7.48 8.75
N ILE A 211 -1.16 6.85 9.28
CA ILE A 211 -2.50 6.88 8.65
C ILE A 211 -3.56 7.52 9.54
N CYS A 212 -3.31 7.66 10.84
CA CYS A 212 -4.26 8.27 11.77
C CYS A 212 -4.62 9.70 11.37
N THR A 213 -5.80 10.09 11.83
CA THR A 213 -6.35 11.45 11.82
C THR A 213 -6.79 11.77 13.26
N PRO A 214 -7.28 12.99 13.55
CA PRO A 214 -7.79 13.32 14.88
C PRO A 214 -8.85 12.35 15.43
N ASP A 215 -9.56 11.63 14.57
CA ASP A 215 -10.60 10.67 14.97
C ASP A 215 -10.07 9.52 15.84
N CYS A 216 -8.78 9.17 15.72
CA CYS A 216 -8.18 8.11 16.53
C CYS A 216 -7.68 8.60 17.91
N ALA A 217 -7.70 9.90 18.19
CA ALA A 217 -6.99 10.48 19.33
C ALA A 217 -7.48 9.95 20.68
N ASN A 218 -8.79 9.83 20.87
CA ASN A 218 -9.36 9.34 22.14
C ASN A 218 -8.99 7.87 22.40
N ASP A 219 -9.10 7.01 21.39
CA ASP A 219 -8.73 5.60 21.52
C ASP A 219 -7.24 5.41 21.82
N ILE A 220 -6.38 6.23 21.21
CA ILE A 220 -4.93 6.22 21.48
C ILE A 220 -4.64 6.75 22.89
N TYR A 221 -5.33 7.80 23.32
CA TYR A 221 -5.22 8.32 24.69
C TYR A 221 -5.57 7.24 25.72
N GLU A 222 -6.72 6.57 25.58
CA GLU A 222 -7.16 5.50 26.49
C GLU A 222 -6.18 4.31 26.52
N MET A 223 -5.58 3.99 25.37
CA MET A 223 -4.56 2.96 25.25
C MET A 223 -3.28 3.36 26.00
N LEU A 224 -2.80 4.59 25.83
CA LEU A 224 -1.60 5.11 26.48
C LEU A 224 -1.72 5.19 28.01
N GLU A 225 -2.93 5.36 28.57
CA GLU A 225 -3.12 5.36 30.03
C GLU A 225 -2.68 4.05 30.70
N LYS A 226 -2.68 2.95 29.94
CA LYS A 226 -2.43 1.59 30.41
C LYS A 226 -1.21 0.93 29.76
N GLU A 227 -0.61 1.56 28.75
CA GLU A 227 0.50 1.00 27.99
C GLU A 227 1.78 0.97 28.82
N GLN A 228 2.49 -0.15 28.76
CA GLN A 228 3.73 -0.41 29.51
C GLN A 228 4.93 -0.62 28.57
N ASP A 229 4.68 -1.05 27.33
CA ASP A 229 5.73 -1.21 26.34
C ASP A 229 6.21 0.15 25.83
N HIS A 230 7.50 0.42 26.01
CA HIS A 230 8.11 1.70 25.64
C HIS A 230 7.86 2.07 24.17
N THR A 231 8.08 1.13 23.25
CA THR A 231 7.97 1.40 21.81
C THR A 231 6.52 1.73 21.41
N THR A 232 5.55 0.98 21.96
CA THR A 232 4.13 1.21 21.72
C THR A 232 3.69 2.54 22.32
N PHE A 233 4.19 2.89 23.51
CA PHE A 233 3.92 4.19 24.15
C PHE A 233 4.47 5.38 23.33
N VAL A 234 5.72 5.27 22.84
CA VAL A 234 6.34 6.27 21.97
C VAL A 234 5.57 6.42 20.67
N ASN A 235 5.18 5.32 20.01
CA ASN A 235 4.37 5.37 18.79
C ASN A 235 3.00 6.03 19.05
N GLY A 236 2.33 5.69 20.15
CA GLY A 236 1.07 6.34 20.55
C GLY A 236 1.23 7.83 20.80
N THR A 237 2.34 8.24 21.43
CA THR A 237 2.68 9.65 21.63
C THR A 237 2.83 10.37 20.28
N TYR A 238 3.57 9.80 19.33
CA TYR A 238 3.67 10.37 17.98
C TYR A 238 2.31 10.44 17.28
N ILE A 239 1.44 9.46 17.45
CA ILE A 239 0.09 9.54 16.86
C ILE A 239 -0.66 10.77 17.39
N LEU A 240 -0.67 10.99 18.72
CA LEU A 240 -1.34 12.15 19.31
C LEU A 240 -0.71 13.48 18.85
N LEU A 241 0.61 13.57 18.81
CA LEU A 241 1.30 14.85 18.61
C LEU A 241 1.51 15.22 17.14
N ASP A 242 1.69 14.24 16.27
CA ASP A 242 2.01 14.49 14.86
C ASP A 242 0.79 14.35 13.93
N ASN A 243 -0.29 13.67 14.35
CA ASN A 243 -1.43 13.38 13.45
C ASN A 243 -2.80 13.85 13.97
N SER A 244 -2.92 14.13 15.28
CA SER A 244 -4.22 14.41 15.90
C SER A 244 -4.47 15.89 16.19
N GLY A 245 -3.60 16.80 15.75
CA GLY A 245 -3.84 18.24 15.88
C GLY A 245 -3.98 18.70 17.34
N PRO A 246 -4.78 19.74 17.60
CA PRO A 246 -4.97 20.28 18.95
C PRO A 246 -5.55 19.28 19.96
N ILE A 247 -6.50 18.43 19.55
CA ILE A 247 -7.09 17.43 20.45
C ILE A 247 -6.05 16.45 20.96
N GLY A 248 -5.11 16.02 20.10
CA GLY A 248 -4.01 15.14 20.52
C GLY A 248 -3.08 15.80 21.54
N ARG A 249 -2.73 17.07 21.33
CA ARG A 249 -1.99 17.89 22.31
C ARG A 249 -2.70 17.97 23.64
N GLU A 250 -3.99 18.29 23.65
CA GLU A 250 -4.78 18.41 24.88
C GLU A 250 -4.87 17.10 25.64
N LEU A 251 -5.09 15.98 24.93
CA LEU A 251 -5.13 14.65 25.51
C LEU A 251 -3.77 14.26 26.10
N TYR A 252 -2.67 14.53 25.39
CA TYR A 252 -1.33 14.26 25.90
C TYR A 252 -1.02 15.03 27.18
N LEU A 253 -1.39 16.31 27.27
CA LEU A 253 -1.19 17.13 28.47
C LEU A 253 -2.04 16.66 29.66
N LYS A 254 -3.18 16.00 29.40
CA LYS A 254 -4.07 15.41 30.42
C LYS A 254 -3.64 13.99 30.82
N LEU A 255 -2.81 13.33 30.01
CA LEU A 255 -2.44 11.92 30.18
C LEU A 255 -1.78 11.66 31.54
N LYS A 256 -2.26 10.63 32.23
CA LYS A 256 -1.73 10.15 33.51
C LYS A 256 -1.41 8.65 33.38
N PRO A 257 -0.31 8.31 32.71
CA PRO A 257 0.02 6.91 32.44
C PRO A 257 0.34 6.18 33.76
N LYS A 258 -0.06 4.92 33.86
CA LYS A 258 0.13 4.10 35.06
C LYS A 258 1.31 3.15 34.88
N SER A 259 2.22 3.14 35.85
CA SER A 259 3.29 2.13 35.96
C SER A 259 4.24 2.10 34.76
N LEU A 260 4.72 3.27 34.31
CA LEU A 260 5.74 3.36 33.26
C LEU A 260 7.09 2.82 33.73
N SER A 261 7.85 2.21 32.81
CA SER A 261 9.28 2.00 33.02
C SER A 261 10.01 3.35 33.15
N LYS A 262 11.15 3.38 33.81
CA LYS A 262 11.94 4.62 33.99
C LYS A 262 12.25 5.31 32.64
N GLU A 263 12.66 4.54 31.64
CA GLU A 263 12.93 5.05 30.29
C GLU A 263 11.70 5.71 29.65
N THR A 264 10.53 5.10 29.80
CA THR A 264 9.28 5.64 29.23
C THR A 264 8.81 6.86 30.01
N ASP A 265 9.01 6.88 31.31
CA ASP A 265 8.72 8.03 32.17
C ASP A 265 9.60 9.23 31.81
N ASP A 266 10.91 9.03 31.67
CA ASP A 266 11.86 10.07 31.24
C ASP A 266 11.47 10.66 29.88
N TYR A 267 11.11 9.80 28.90
CA TYR A 267 10.59 10.22 27.59
C TYR A 267 9.28 11.01 27.70
N PHE A 268 8.31 10.52 28.47
CA PHE A 268 7.02 11.18 28.66
C PHE A 268 7.18 12.58 29.26
N PHE A 269 8.10 12.75 30.21
CA PHE A 269 8.38 14.06 30.79
C PHE A 269 9.14 15.00 29.84
N SER A 270 10.07 14.50 29.03
CA SER A 270 10.81 15.34 28.08
C SER A 270 9.90 15.95 27.01
N GLU A 271 8.90 15.19 26.54
CA GLU A 271 7.98 15.65 25.50
C GLU A 271 6.97 16.70 26.01
N LYS A 272 6.66 16.75 27.31
CA LYS A 272 5.68 17.73 27.86
C LYS A 272 6.03 19.19 27.54
N MET A 273 7.32 19.55 27.54
CA MET A 273 7.75 20.91 27.19
C MET A 273 7.57 21.19 25.70
N TYR A 274 7.85 20.21 24.84
CA TYR A 274 7.61 20.29 23.41
C TYR A 274 6.12 20.49 23.11
N VAL A 275 5.26 19.69 23.73
CA VAL A 275 3.80 19.67 23.52
C VAL A 275 3.14 21.00 23.90
N LYS A 276 3.56 21.61 25.02
CA LYS A 276 3.01 22.90 25.47
C LYS A 276 3.16 24.00 24.42
N ASN A 277 4.27 23.99 23.68
CA ASN A 277 4.63 25.00 22.69
C ASN A 277 4.03 24.74 21.30
N GLN A 278 3.37 23.59 21.08
CA GLN A 278 2.71 23.31 19.82
C GLN A 278 1.53 24.27 19.60
N SER A 279 1.58 24.97 18.47
CA SER A 279 0.57 25.92 18.00
C SER A 279 0.65 25.97 16.47
N TYR A 280 -0.31 26.64 15.84
CA TYR A 280 -0.27 26.88 14.39
C TYR A 280 1.05 27.56 13.96
N ASN A 281 1.42 28.66 14.62
CA ASN A 281 2.64 29.41 14.31
C ASN A 281 3.90 28.56 14.54
N PHE A 282 3.93 27.75 15.60
CA PHE A 282 5.03 26.83 15.84
C PHE A 282 5.26 25.89 14.65
N PHE A 283 4.19 25.32 14.08
CA PHE A 283 4.30 24.42 12.94
C PHE A 283 4.61 25.14 11.63
N ILE A 284 4.07 26.34 11.40
CA ILE A 284 4.45 27.18 10.25
C ILE A 284 5.94 27.50 10.26
N GLU A 285 6.48 27.95 11.40
CA GLU A 285 7.92 28.26 11.51
C GLU A 285 8.80 27.01 11.39
N LYS A 286 8.35 25.86 11.93
CA LYS A 286 9.02 24.57 11.72
C LYS A 286 9.03 24.17 10.24
N MET A 287 7.96 24.45 9.50
CA MET A 287 7.84 24.17 8.07
C MET A 287 8.76 25.08 7.25
N LYS A 288 8.77 26.39 7.52
CA LYS A 288 9.71 27.35 6.90
C LYS A 288 11.16 26.97 7.13
N LYS A 289 11.52 26.60 8.35
CA LYS A 289 12.89 26.17 8.68
C LYS A 289 13.32 24.93 7.89
N LYS A 290 12.40 24.00 7.63
CA LYS A 290 12.70 22.72 6.97
C LYS A 290 12.66 22.81 5.45
N TYR A 291 11.72 23.55 4.87
CA TYR A 291 11.45 23.56 3.44
C TYR A 291 11.73 24.91 2.75
N GLY A 292 11.97 25.98 3.52
CA GLY A 292 12.10 27.34 3.01
C GLY A 292 10.75 28.06 2.93
N GLU A 293 10.77 29.26 2.35
CA GLU A 293 9.57 30.04 2.04
C GLU A 293 9.01 29.65 0.66
N SER A 294 7.70 29.76 0.49
CA SER A 294 7.09 29.59 -0.83
C SER A 294 7.17 30.88 -1.64
N SER A 295 7.50 30.77 -2.93
CA SER A 295 7.34 31.85 -3.91
C SER A 295 6.06 31.75 -4.72
N ASN A 296 5.23 30.71 -4.48
CA ASN A 296 4.01 30.49 -5.22
C ASN A 296 2.89 31.41 -4.73
N ASN A 297 2.04 31.86 -5.66
CA ASN A 297 0.81 32.57 -5.37
C ASN A 297 -0.34 31.90 -6.14
N PHE A 298 -0.82 30.78 -5.60
CA PHE A 298 -1.93 30.05 -6.21
C PHE A 298 -3.26 30.73 -5.88
N SER A 299 -4.14 30.90 -6.88
CA SER A 299 -5.56 31.06 -6.59
C SER A 299 -6.11 29.75 -6.02
N ASP A 300 -7.19 29.81 -5.25
CA ASP A 300 -7.86 28.64 -4.68
C ASP A 300 -8.15 27.55 -5.73
N SER A 301 -8.70 27.94 -6.89
CA SER A 301 -8.97 27.03 -8.01
C SER A 301 -7.72 26.37 -8.56
N LYS A 302 -6.61 27.11 -8.63
CA LYS A 302 -5.34 26.60 -9.15
C LYS A 302 -4.69 25.66 -8.14
N LEU A 303 -4.74 25.98 -6.85
CA LEU A 303 -4.26 25.09 -5.79
C LEU A 303 -5.01 23.77 -5.82
N LEU A 304 -6.35 23.80 -5.89
CA LEU A 304 -7.16 22.59 -5.96
C LEU A 304 -6.83 21.74 -7.20
N ALA A 305 -6.63 22.37 -8.36
CA ALA A 305 -6.23 21.68 -9.58
C ALA A 305 -4.84 21.03 -9.46
N GLU A 306 -3.87 21.69 -8.81
CA GLU A 306 -2.55 21.10 -8.55
C GLU A 306 -2.63 19.95 -7.53
N ILE A 307 -3.49 20.05 -6.51
CA ILE A 307 -3.72 18.95 -5.57
C ILE A 307 -4.37 17.75 -6.28
N ASP A 308 -5.30 17.97 -7.21
CA ASP A 308 -5.88 16.89 -8.01
C ASP A 308 -4.84 16.21 -8.91
N LYS A 309 -3.91 16.98 -9.50
CA LYS A 309 -2.75 16.41 -10.20
C LYS A 309 -1.85 15.62 -9.25
N MET A 310 -1.62 16.11 -8.04
CA MET A 310 -0.86 15.39 -7.01
C MET A 310 -1.50 14.04 -6.70
N ILE A 311 -2.82 14.00 -6.49
CA ILE A 311 -3.58 12.75 -6.27
C ILE A 311 -3.46 11.80 -7.46
N GLN A 312 -3.64 12.30 -8.69
CA GLN A 312 -3.50 11.51 -9.92
C GLN A 312 -2.08 10.95 -10.09
N ASN A 313 -1.07 11.71 -9.68
CA ASN A 313 0.34 11.33 -9.69
C ASN A 313 0.77 10.58 -8.42
N GLN A 314 -0.15 9.83 -7.81
CA GLN A 314 0.12 8.98 -6.64
C GLN A 314 0.69 9.76 -5.44
N GLY A 315 0.15 10.95 -5.20
CA GLY A 315 0.58 11.85 -4.13
C GLY A 315 1.89 12.62 -4.41
N ALA A 316 2.48 12.48 -5.60
CA ALA A 316 3.69 13.22 -5.98
C ALA A 316 3.36 14.65 -6.46
N THR A 317 4.18 15.61 -6.04
CA THR A 317 4.14 16.97 -6.60
C THR A 317 5.55 17.56 -6.72
N GLN A 318 5.75 18.38 -7.74
CA GLN A 318 6.95 19.21 -7.92
C GLN A 318 6.61 20.70 -7.88
N THR A 319 5.33 21.05 -7.85
CA THR A 319 4.83 22.41 -8.02
C THR A 319 4.32 23.02 -6.72
N ILE A 320 3.79 22.19 -5.82
CA ILE A 320 3.20 22.65 -4.56
C ILE A 320 4.29 22.65 -3.48
N HIS A 321 4.53 23.80 -2.88
CA HIS A 321 5.32 23.94 -1.68
C HIS A 321 4.43 23.68 -0.45
N PRO A 322 4.91 23.04 0.63
CA PRO A 322 4.09 22.77 1.83
C PRO A 322 3.37 24.00 2.42
N LEU A 323 3.97 25.19 2.31
CA LEU A 323 3.37 26.44 2.80
C LEU A 323 2.17 26.93 1.95
N ASP A 324 1.99 26.44 0.73
CA ASP A 324 0.92 26.88 -0.18
C ASP A 324 -0.48 26.49 0.31
N PHE A 325 -0.57 25.49 1.20
CA PHE A 325 -1.81 25.07 1.83
C PHE A 325 -2.33 26.07 2.88
N PHE A 326 -1.54 27.09 3.24
CA PHE A 326 -1.86 28.00 4.33
C PHE A 326 -2.11 29.45 3.88
N SER A 327 -1.70 29.82 2.67
CA SER A 327 -1.85 31.15 2.08
C SER A 327 -3.10 31.34 1.21
N ASN A 328 -4.07 30.41 1.29
CA ASN A 328 -5.28 30.37 0.47
C ASN A 328 -6.57 30.52 1.30
N SER A 329 -7.70 30.73 0.61
CA SER A 329 -9.05 30.85 1.21
C SER A 329 -9.92 29.60 1.02
N VAL A 330 -9.33 28.47 0.59
CA VAL A 330 -10.05 27.20 0.44
C VAL A 330 -10.59 26.75 1.79
N GLU A 331 -11.82 26.22 1.78
CA GLU A 331 -12.44 25.65 2.96
C GLU A 331 -11.53 24.55 3.57
N LYS A 332 -11.33 24.65 4.89
CA LYS A 332 -10.45 23.76 5.66
C LYS A 332 -10.75 22.28 5.40
N GLN A 333 -12.01 21.88 5.42
CA GLN A 333 -12.40 20.48 5.26
C GLN A 333 -12.08 19.94 3.85
N ILE A 334 -12.26 20.76 2.81
CA ILE A 334 -11.91 20.40 1.43
C ILE A 334 -10.40 20.11 1.33
N LEU A 335 -9.56 20.93 1.96
CA LEU A 335 -8.10 20.69 1.99
C LEU A 335 -7.76 19.41 2.73
N ILE A 336 -8.38 19.16 3.89
CA ILE A 336 -8.17 17.94 4.69
C ILE A 336 -8.51 16.69 3.86
N ASP A 337 -9.70 16.65 3.26
CA ASP A 337 -10.17 15.49 2.50
C ASP A 337 -9.23 15.18 1.31
N LYS A 338 -8.83 16.22 0.57
CA LYS A 338 -7.89 16.06 -0.55
C LYS A 338 -6.49 15.64 -0.12
N LEU A 339 -5.98 16.18 0.99
CA LEU A 339 -4.67 15.79 1.54
C LEU A 339 -4.68 14.37 2.11
N ILE A 340 -5.78 13.93 2.72
CA ILE A 340 -5.96 12.54 3.15
C ILE A 340 -5.92 11.62 1.93
N GLU A 341 -6.60 11.96 0.83
CA GLU A 341 -6.57 11.18 -0.40
C GLU A 341 -5.17 11.20 -1.06
N ALA A 342 -4.49 12.34 -1.09
CA ALA A 342 -3.13 12.43 -1.60
C ALA A 342 -2.15 11.57 -0.79
N ARG A 343 -2.21 11.66 0.54
CA ARG A 343 -1.45 10.80 1.46
C ARG A 343 -1.76 9.31 1.23
N ARG A 344 -3.05 8.97 1.08
CA ARG A 344 -3.49 7.59 0.77
C ARG A 344 -2.77 7.10 -0.50
N LYS A 345 -2.76 7.92 -1.55
CA LYS A 345 -2.13 7.60 -2.84
C LYS A 345 -0.61 7.52 -2.79
N CYS A 346 0.07 8.23 -1.89
CA CYS A 346 1.52 8.07 -1.67
C CYS A 346 1.91 6.62 -1.31
N PHE A 347 1.02 5.86 -0.65
CA PHE A 347 1.28 4.45 -0.32
C PHE A 347 1.37 3.52 -1.54
N LEU A 348 1.01 3.96 -2.76
CA LEU A 348 1.29 3.21 -3.99
C LEU A 348 2.77 3.25 -4.38
N ARG A 349 3.52 4.24 -3.89
CA ARG A 349 4.92 4.44 -4.23
C ARG A 349 5.81 3.74 -3.21
N ILE A 350 6.23 2.52 -3.55
CA ILE A 350 7.06 1.67 -2.69
C ILE A 350 8.53 2.10 -2.79
N ASN A 351 8.82 3.35 -2.39
CA ASN A 351 10.15 3.94 -2.40
C ASN A 351 10.28 5.00 -1.30
N ARG A 352 11.51 5.46 -1.06
CA ARG A 352 11.81 6.46 -0.02
C ARG A 352 11.02 7.75 -0.19
N HIS A 353 10.91 8.27 -1.41
CA HIS A 353 10.15 9.49 -1.67
C HIS A 353 8.68 9.32 -1.28
N GLY A 354 8.08 8.16 -1.54
CA GLY A 354 6.70 7.83 -1.12
C GLY A 354 6.48 8.06 0.37
N MET A 355 7.42 7.59 1.19
CA MET A 355 7.39 7.76 2.64
C MET A 355 7.62 9.21 3.06
N GLU A 356 8.55 9.91 2.40
CA GLU A 356 8.80 11.34 2.66
C GLU A 356 7.55 12.20 2.37
N ASP A 357 6.83 11.91 1.29
CA ASP A 357 5.59 12.61 0.95
C ASP A 357 4.45 12.29 1.93
N ILE A 358 4.37 11.07 2.46
CA ILE A 358 3.43 10.73 3.54
C ILE A 358 3.69 11.59 4.77
N ASP A 359 4.96 11.72 5.18
CA ASP A 359 5.35 12.53 6.32
C ASP A 359 5.10 14.03 6.09
N ILE A 360 5.33 14.52 4.87
CA ILE A 360 5.00 15.90 4.47
C ILE A 360 3.49 16.13 4.57
N ASN A 361 2.67 15.23 4.01
CA ASN A 361 1.22 15.34 4.06
C ASN A 361 0.71 15.30 5.51
N ASN A 362 1.25 14.43 6.37
CA ASN A 362 0.91 14.39 7.79
C ASN A 362 1.26 15.70 8.49
N PHE A 363 2.43 16.28 8.20
CA PHE A 363 2.83 17.55 8.78
C PHE A 363 1.93 18.71 8.34
N ILE A 364 1.54 18.76 7.06
CA ILE A 364 0.60 19.75 6.53
C ILE A 364 -0.78 19.55 7.18
N LEU A 365 -1.31 18.33 7.21
CA LEU A 365 -2.59 18.00 7.85
C LEU A 365 -2.62 18.44 9.32
N ASN A 366 -1.59 18.07 10.09
CA ASN A 366 -1.48 18.45 11.49
C ASN A 366 -1.55 19.98 11.66
N THR A 367 -0.79 20.71 10.85
CA THR A 367 -0.77 22.17 10.86
C THR A 367 -2.14 22.77 10.52
N ILE A 368 -2.85 22.21 9.53
CA ILE A 368 -4.21 22.63 9.17
C ILE A 368 -5.17 22.46 10.36
N TYR A 369 -5.07 21.37 11.12
CA TYR A 369 -5.93 21.18 12.29
C TYR A 369 -5.77 22.29 13.34
N TYR A 370 -4.57 22.87 13.48
CA TYR A 370 -4.30 23.99 14.40
C TYR A 370 -4.79 25.36 13.89
N LYS A 371 -5.17 25.51 12.61
CA LYS A 371 -5.51 26.81 11.99
C LYS A 371 -6.64 27.57 12.73
N ASP A 372 -7.61 26.86 13.32
CA ASP A 372 -8.78 27.49 13.96
C ASP A 372 -8.54 27.88 15.44
N GLN A 373 -7.41 27.50 16.05
CA GLN A 373 -7.08 27.92 17.41
C GLN A 373 -6.54 29.36 17.49
N ILE A 374 -6.19 29.97 16.35
CA ILE A 374 -5.71 31.36 16.27
C ILE A 374 -6.73 32.35 16.87
N THR A 375 -8.03 32.05 16.76
CA THR A 375 -9.11 32.89 17.30
C THR A 375 -9.28 32.82 18.83
N ASN A 376 -8.71 31.82 19.51
CA ASN A 376 -8.88 31.65 20.97
C ASN A 376 -7.61 31.94 21.79
N ASP A 377 -6.43 31.97 21.18
CA ASP A 377 -5.15 32.26 21.86
C ASP A 377 -4.77 33.75 21.85
N THR A 378 -5.69 34.65 21.46
CA THR A 378 -5.52 36.13 21.47
C THR A 378 -6.39 36.86 22.50
N ILE A 379 -6.79 36.21 23.60
CA ILE A 379 -7.46 36.87 24.75
C ILE A 379 -6.58 36.85 25.98
#